data_AF-A0A8S1AEF6-F1
#
_entry.id   AF-A0A8S1AEF6-F1
#
_cell.length_a   1.000
_cell.length_b   1.000
_cell.length_c   1.000
_cell.angle_alpha   90.00
_cell.angle_beta   90.00
_cell.angle_gamma   90.00
#
_symmetry.space_group_name_H-M   'P 1'
#
loop_
_entity.id
_entity.type
_entity.pdbx_description
1 polymer ?
#
loop_
_entity_poly.entity_id
_entity_poly.type
_entity_poly.pdbx_seq_one_letter_code
_entity_poly.pdbx_strand_id
1 'polypeptide(L)'
;MLMKTIIFAILAVGALAQEFTLQRLPSIELKNMLTTQCQKNGAEDKVDEVENSGKAFVECVKGLIDVDTLKREIEEARPNGALDEVFKKYCAKTPQLKSCIHNLLDGVTPCVDTEAKGHITEAKNATDLLIDFVCYKDGDRIALFIAEGGPQCFQSKVNEIKTCGDTLKNSVSSVEEAKNLTIEQRCAKYDELVTCVVGKLETCDTPTPSNMFESLAKYVRNSTPCPVSTTYIISIL
;
A
#
# COMPACT_ATOMS: atom_id res chain seq x y z
N MET A 1 -5.47 13.31 -9.80
CA MET A 1 -5.71 11.85 -9.72
C MET A 1 -4.78 11.23 -8.68
N LEU A 2 -4.65 11.85 -7.50
CA LEU A 2 -4.01 11.25 -6.32
C LEU A 2 -4.66 9.93 -5.91
N MET A 3 -5.93 9.72 -6.26
CA MET A 3 -6.60 8.45 -6.04
C MET A 3 -6.05 7.32 -6.92
N LYS A 4 -5.42 7.60 -8.07
CA LYS A 4 -4.71 6.59 -8.89
C LYS A 4 -3.33 6.26 -8.32
N THR A 5 -2.66 7.23 -7.71
CA THR A 5 -1.38 7.05 -6.99
C THR A 5 -1.59 6.43 -5.61
N ILE A 6 -2.69 6.76 -4.92
CA ILE A 6 -3.19 6.06 -3.73
C ILE A 6 -3.71 4.69 -4.12
N ILE A 7 -4.31 4.48 -5.29
CA ILE A 7 -4.55 3.13 -5.82
C ILE A 7 -3.22 2.43 -6.06
N PHE A 8 -2.13 3.08 -6.46
CA PHE A 8 -0.81 2.44 -6.53
C PHE A 8 -0.22 2.09 -5.15
N ALA A 9 -0.44 2.93 -4.12
CA ALA A 9 -0.06 2.64 -2.74
C ALA A 9 -0.99 1.59 -2.07
N ILE A 10 -2.28 1.59 -2.42
CA ILE A 10 -3.28 0.56 -2.10
C ILE A 10 -3.10 -0.66 -3.01
N LEU A 11 -2.37 -0.59 -4.11
CA LEU A 11 -1.93 -1.77 -4.87
C LEU A 11 -0.66 -2.31 -4.21
N ALA A 12 0.16 -1.48 -3.55
CA ALA A 12 1.26 -1.95 -2.71
C ALA A 12 0.77 -2.57 -1.38
N VAL A 13 -0.31 -2.05 -0.78
CA VAL A 13 -0.94 -2.62 0.43
C VAL A 13 -1.98 -3.70 0.09
N GLY A 14 -2.77 -3.50 -0.96
CA GLY A 14 -3.72 -4.46 -1.52
C GLY A 14 -3.05 -5.60 -2.28
N ALA A 15 -1.75 -5.50 -2.61
CA ALA A 15 -0.91 -6.64 -2.96
C ALA A 15 -0.76 -7.65 -1.81
N LEU A 16 -1.06 -7.27 -0.57
CA LEU A 16 -1.07 -8.19 0.56
C LEU A 16 -2.47 -8.79 0.82
N ALA A 17 -3.56 -8.13 0.39
CA ALA A 17 -4.94 -8.60 0.61
C ALA A 17 -5.56 -9.30 -0.63
N GLN A 18 -5.09 -8.98 -1.83
CA GLN A 18 -5.30 -9.78 -3.03
C GLN A 18 -3.99 -10.45 -3.35
N GLU A 19 -3.87 -11.73 -2.98
CA GLU A 19 -2.91 -12.59 -3.66
C GLU A 19 -3.04 -12.35 -5.17
N PHE A 20 -1.93 -12.00 -5.84
CA PHE A 20 -1.68 -12.49 -7.20
C PHE A 20 -2.46 -11.90 -8.41
N THR A 21 -3.15 -10.76 -8.38
CA THR A 21 -3.89 -10.32 -9.60
C THR A 21 -2.96 -9.96 -10.77
N LEU A 22 -1.79 -9.34 -10.50
CA LEU A 22 -0.81 -9.02 -11.54
C LEU A 22 -0.11 -10.26 -12.12
N GLN A 23 -0.12 -11.36 -11.36
CA GLN A 23 0.48 -12.64 -11.72
C GLN A 23 -0.53 -13.61 -12.37
N ARG A 24 -1.82 -13.23 -12.43
CA ARG A 24 -2.88 -13.92 -13.20
C ARG A 24 -3.24 -13.25 -14.52
N LEU A 25 -2.71 -12.05 -14.81
CA LEU A 25 -2.88 -11.44 -16.13
C LEU A 25 -2.07 -12.25 -17.15
N PRO A 26 -2.68 -12.77 -18.23
CA PRO A 26 -1.94 -13.36 -19.33
C PRO A 26 -0.88 -12.36 -19.83
N SER A 27 0.35 -12.81 -20.08
CA SER A 27 1.46 -11.92 -20.49
C SER A 27 1.12 -11.06 -21.72
N ILE A 28 0.24 -11.58 -22.60
CA ILE A 28 -0.28 -10.87 -23.77
C ILE A 28 -1.17 -9.68 -23.36
N GLU A 29 -2.05 -9.87 -22.38
CA GLU A 29 -2.96 -8.82 -21.91
C GLU A 29 -2.18 -7.71 -21.19
N LEU A 30 -1.21 -8.09 -20.35
CA LEU A 30 -0.30 -7.14 -19.70
C LEU A 30 0.49 -6.32 -20.72
N LYS A 31 1.04 -6.96 -21.76
CA LYS A 31 1.78 -6.27 -22.81
C LYS A 31 0.89 -5.30 -23.59
N ASN A 32 -0.34 -5.70 -23.94
CA ASN A 32 -1.28 -4.82 -24.63
C ASN A 32 -1.67 -3.58 -23.80
N MET A 33 -1.91 -3.77 -22.49
CA MET A 33 -2.18 -2.66 -21.57
C MET A 33 -0.99 -1.70 -21.48
N LEU A 34 0.22 -2.25 -21.38
CA LEU A 34 1.46 -1.47 -21.33
C LEU A 34 1.68 -0.69 -22.63
N THR A 35 1.53 -1.34 -23.80
CA THR A 35 1.59 -0.69 -25.11
C THR A 35 0.62 0.48 -25.21
N THR A 36 -0.65 0.25 -24.85
CA THR A 36 -1.67 1.30 -24.86
C THR A 36 -1.30 2.48 -23.95
N GLN A 37 -0.76 2.18 -22.77
CA GLN A 37 -0.39 3.18 -21.78
C GLN A 37 0.85 3.98 -22.22
N CYS A 38 1.86 3.32 -22.77
CA CYS A 38 3.05 3.96 -23.33
C CYS A 38 2.71 4.83 -24.54
N GLN A 39 1.87 4.35 -25.46
CA GLN A 39 1.38 5.10 -26.62
C GLN A 39 0.66 6.40 -26.20
N LYS A 40 -0.23 6.34 -25.20
CA LYS A 40 -0.92 7.53 -24.65
C LYS A 40 0.05 8.59 -24.12
N ASN A 41 1.27 8.20 -23.76
CA ASN A 41 2.30 9.09 -23.22
C ASN A 41 3.43 9.37 -24.22
N GLY A 42 3.27 8.98 -25.49
CA GLY A 42 4.27 9.23 -26.54
C GLY A 42 5.57 8.45 -26.36
N ALA A 43 5.53 7.32 -25.65
CA ALA A 43 6.69 6.50 -25.29
C ALA A 43 6.54 5.05 -25.76
N GLU A 44 5.95 4.84 -26.94
CA GLU A 44 5.73 3.49 -27.50
C GLU A 44 7.04 2.72 -27.70
N ASP A 45 8.13 3.40 -27.99
CA ASP A 45 9.49 2.84 -28.09
C ASP A 45 10.05 2.33 -26.76
N LYS A 46 9.36 2.62 -25.64
CA LYS A 46 9.77 2.26 -24.27
C LYS A 46 9.01 1.08 -23.68
N VAL A 47 8.07 0.48 -24.42
CA VAL A 47 7.25 -0.65 -23.93
C VAL A 47 8.11 -1.80 -23.40
N ASP A 48 9.11 -2.25 -24.16
CA ASP A 48 9.95 -3.37 -23.75
C ASP A 48 10.86 -3.01 -22.55
N GLU A 49 11.31 -1.76 -22.45
CA GLU A 49 12.08 -1.26 -21.30
C GLU A 49 11.26 -1.30 -20.00
N VAL A 50 10.00 -0.85 -20.07
CA VAL A 50 9.07 -0.90 -18.93
C VAL A 50 8.67 -2.33 -18.59
N GLU A 51 8.44 -3.19 -19.60
CA GLU A 51 8.14 -4.62 -19.40
C GLU A 51 9.31 -5.31 -18.65
N ASN A 52 10.54 -5.02 -19.06
CA ASN A 52 11.74 -5.56 -18.42
C ASN A 52 11.93 -5.03 -17.00
N SER A 53 11.55 -3.78 -16.72
CA SER A 53 11.54 -3.24 -15.36
C SER A 53 10.57 -4.01 -14.45
N GLY A 54 9.39 -4.37 -14.97
CA GLY A 54 8.44 -5.23 -14.26
C GLY A 54 8.97 -6.64 -13.99
N LYS A 55 9.63 -7.27 -14.98
CA LYS A 55 10.27 -8.59 -14.81
C LYS A 55 11.39 -8.55 -13.79
N ALA A 56 12.29 -7.56 -13.89
CA ALA A 56 13.39 -7.36 -12.97
C ALA A 56 12.90 -7.15 -11.53
N PHE A 57 11.79 -6.42 -11.34
CA PHE A 57 11.15 -6.29 -10.04
C PHE A 57 10.69 -7.63 -9.47
N VAL A 58 9.98 -8.45 -10.27
CA VAL A 58 9.50 -9.76 -9.85
C VAL A 58 10.68 -10.68 -9.47
N GLU A 59 11.74 -10.68 -10.27
CA GLU A 59 12.96 -11.45 -9.99
C GLU A 59 13.66 -10.96 -8.71
N CYS A 60 13.76 -9.64 -8.54
CA CYS A 60 14.32 -9.02 -7.34
C CYS A 60 13.57 -9.45 -6.09
N VAL A 61 12.23 -9.31 -6.07
CA VAL A 61 11.40 -9.71 -4.93
C VAL A 61 11.48 -11.22 -4.65
N LYS A 62 11.44 -12.07 -5.68
CA LYS A 62 11.59 -13.52 -5.52
C LYS A 62 12.94 -13.92 -4.92
N GLY A 63 14.01 -13.19 -5.25
CA GLY A 63 15.32 -13.38 -4.63
C GLY A 63 15.35 -13.01 -3.14
N LEU A 64 14.43 -12.16 -2.68
CA LEU A 64 14.33 -11.73 -1.29
C LEU A 64 13.33 -12.58 -0.49
N ILE A 65 12.19 -12.92 -1.07
CA ILE A 65 11.06 -13.52 -0.37
C ILE A 65 10.52 -14.67 -1.20
N ASP A 66 10.66 -15.89 -0.69
CA ASP A 66 9.90 -17.04 -1.15
C ASP A 66 8.56 -17.04 -0.41
N VAL A 67 7.48 -16.74 -1.14
CA VAL A 67 6.14 -16.51 -0.55
C VAL A 67 5.59 -17.77 0.09
N ASP A 68 5.81 -18.94 -0.50
CA ASP A 68 5.31 -20.21 0.03
C ASP A 68 6.05 -20.61 1.31
N THR A 69 7.35 -20.35 1.37
CA THR A 69 8.17 -20.52 2.57
C THR A 69 7.75 -19.53 3.65
N LEU A 70 7.59 -18.24 3.34
CA LEU A 70 7.10 -17.26 4.31
C LEU A 70 5.74 -17.66 4.89
N LYS A 71 4.80 -18.08 4.05
CA LYS A 71 3.48 -18.57 4.51
C LYS A 71 3.63 -19.76 5.45
N ARG A 72 4.45 -20.75 5.09
CA ARG A 72 4.71 -21.91 5.95
C ARG A 72 5.34 -21.51 7.28
N GLU A 73 6.37 -20.66 7.27
CA GLU A 73 7.02 -20.16 8.49
C GLU A 73 6.03 -19.42 9.40
N ILE A 74 5.12 -18.61 8.84
CA ILE A 74 4.07 -17.93 9.60
C ILE A 74 3.12 -18.93 10.26
N GLU A 75 2.62 -19.93 9.52
CA GLU A 75 1.67 -20.91 10.06
C GLU A 75 2.30 -21.80 11.15
N GLU A 76 3.60 -22.13 11.02
CA GLU A 76 4.35 -22.90 12.01
C GLU A 76 4.68 -22.07 13.27
N ALA A 77 5.00 -20.78 13.11
CA ALA A 77 5.41 -19.90 14.21
C ALA A 77 4.23 -19.29 14.97
N ARG A 78 3.08 -19.07 14.31
CA ARG A 78 1.87 -18.47 14.92
C ARG A 78 1.44 -19.16 16.22
N PRO A 79 1.24 -20.49 16.30
CA PRO A 79 0.77 -21.14 17.53
C PRO A 79 1.78 -21.08 18.68
N ASN A 80 3.06 -20.87 18.38
CA ASN A 80 4.15 -20.85 19.36
C ASN A 80 4.55 -19.43 19.78
N GLY A 81 3.91 -18.40 19.23
CA GLY A 81 4.21 -17.00 19.53
C GLY A 81 5.55 -16.49 18.98
N ALA A 82 6.11 -17.13 17.95
CA ALA A 82 7.44 -16.84 17.41
C ALA A 82 7.42 -16.10 16.05
N LEU A 83 6.36 -15.33 15.78
CA LEU A 83 6.20 -14.62 14.51
C LEU A 83 7.23 -13.49 14.32
N ASP A 84 7.68 -12.88 15.40
CA ASP A 84 8.73 -11.87 15.41
C ASP A 84 10.06 -12.43 14.87
N GLU A 85 10.42 -13.66 15.24
CA GLU A 85 11.63 -14.32 14.72
C GLU A 85 11.54 -14.58 13.20
N VAL A 86 10.34 -14.89 12.70
CA VAL A 86 10.08 -15.02 11.27
C VAL A 86 10.27 -13.65 10.61
N PHE A 87 9.53 -12.64 11.04
CA PHE A 87 9.55 -11.32 10.38
C PHE A 87 10.89 -10.60 10.49
N LYS A 88 11.68 -10.83 11.54
CA LYS A 88 13.04 -10.32 11.67
C LYS A 88 13.91 -10.67 10.46
N LYS A 89 13.83 -11.92 9.98
CA LYS A 89 14.60 -12.39 8.81
C LYS A 89 14.23 -11.62 7.54
N TYR A 90 12.95 -11.34 7.35
CA TYR A 90 12.44 -10.65 6.17
C TYR A 90 12.62 -9.13 6.27
N CYS A 91 12.47 -8.56 7.47
CA CYS A 91 12.69 -7.14 7.73
C CYS A 91 14.16 -6.74 7.58
N ALA A 92 15.11 -7.65 7.82
CA ALA A 92 16.51 -7.44 7.49
C ALA A 92 16.78 -7.23 5.98
N LYS A 93 15.87 -7.67 5.10
CA LYS A 93 15.97 -7.51 3.63
C LYS A 93 15.35 -6.22 3.12
N THR A 94 14.78 -5.39 3.99
CA THR A 94 14.08 -4.17 3.59
C THR A 94 14.92 -3.18 2.76
N PRO A 95 16.24 -2.99 2.98
CA PRO A 95 17.01 -2.11 2.10
C PRO A 95 17.02 -2.58 0.63
N GLN A 96 17.10 -3.90 0.42
CA GLN A 96 17.07 -4.50 -0.92
C GLN A 96 15.66 -4.43 -1.51
N LEU A 97 14.63 -4.68 -0.70
CA LEU A 97 13.23 -4.58 -1.13
C LEU A 97 12.87 -3.16 -1.57
N LYS A 98 13.25 -2.15 -0.79
CA LYS A 98 13.09 -0.72 -1.14
C LYS A 98 13.76 -0.42 -2.47
N SER A 99 14.98 -0.91 -2.68
CA SER A 99 15.69 -0.76 -3.97
C SER A 99 14.94 -1.43 -5.13
N CYS A 100 14.40 -2.66 -4.95
CA CYS A 100 13.58 -3.31 -5.98
C CYS A 100 12.40 -2.41 -6.41
N ILE A 101 11.68 -1.85 -5.43
CA ILE A 101 10.50 -1.01 -5.69
C ILE A 101 10.90 0.32 -6.31
N HIS A 102 11.98 0.96 -5.84
CA HIS A 102 12.47 2.22 -6.41
C HIS A 102 12.87 2.05 -7.87
N ASN A 103 13.60 0.98 -8.21
CA ASN A 103 13.98 0.66 -9.57
C ASN A 103 12.76 0.40 -10.47
N LEU A 104 11.72 -0.26 -9.95
CA LEU A 104 10.46 -0.42 -10.67
C LEU A 104 9.81 0.94 -10.96
N LEU A 105 9.67 1.78 -9.92
CA LEU A 105 9.04 3.09 -10.03
C LEU A 105 9.78 4.00 -11.02
N ASP A 106 11.11 3.95 -11.02
CA ASP A 106 11.94 4.64 -12.02
C ASP A 106 11.74 4.05 -13.42
N GLY A 107 11.76 2.72 -13.54
CA GLY A 107 11.62 2.01 -14.80
C GLY A 107 10.29 2.24 -15.50
N VAL A 108 9.18 2.47 -14.77
CA VAL A 108 7.86 2.76 -15.38
C VAL A 108 7.70 4.23 -15.80
N THR A 109 8.60 5.12 -15.37
CA THR A 109 8.53 6.57 -15.62
C THR A 109 8.24 6.92 -17.09
N PRO A 110 8.85 6.28 -18.11
CA PRO A 110 8.62 6.68 -19.49
C PRO A 110 7.15 6.60 -19.94
N CYS A 111 6.39 5.62 -19.42
CA CYS A 111 5.03 5.31 -19.86
C CYS A 111 3.93 5.89 -18.95
N VAL A 112 4.28 6.77 -18.01
CA VAL A 112 3.30 7.48 -17.18
C VAL A 112 3.21 8.95 -17.58
N ASP A 113 2.06 9.57 -17.30
CA ASP A 113 1.82 10.98 -17.61
C ASP A 113 2.62 11.93 -16.70
N THR A 114 2.72 13.20 -17.08
CA THR A 114 3.52 14.19 -16.35
C THR A 114 3.05 14.39 -14.90
N GLU A 115 1.76 14.25 -14.63
CA GLU A 115 1.22 14.32 -13.26
C GLU A 115 1.74 13.15 -12.42
N ALA A 116 1.68 11.92 -12.96
CA ALA A 116 2.20 10.73 -12.31
C ALA A 116 3.72 10.77 -12.14
N LYS A 117 4.48 11.25 -13.13
CA LYS A 117 5.94 11.46 -13.04
C LYS A 117 6.28 12.38 -11.86
N GLY A 118 5.52 13.47 -11.71
CA GLY A 118 5.67 14.42 -10.61
C GLY A 118 5.36 13.84 -9.22
N HIS A 119 4.86 12.60 -9.14
CA HIS A 119 4.51 11.92 -7.90
C HIS A 119 5.35 10.67 -7.59
N ILE A 120 6.36 10.36 -8.41
CA ILE A 120 7.19 9.16 -8.23
C ILE A 120 8.00 9.23 -6.94
N THR A 121 8.58 10.38 -6.63
CA THR A 121 9.35 10.58 -5.39
C THR A 121 8.47 10.39 -4.16
N GLU A 122 7.25 10.92 -4.19
CA GLU A 122 6.26 10.74 -3.12
C GLU A 122 5.85 9.27 -2.99
N ALA A 123 5.69 8.55 -4.09
CA ALA A 123 5.40 7.12 -4.08
C ALA A 123 6.53 6.30 -3.47
N LYS A 124 7.80 6.64 -3.76
CA LYS A 124 8.98 6.04 -3.13
C LYS A 124 9.01 6.30 -1.63
N ASN A 125 8.86 7.56 -1.22
CA ASN A 125 8.83 7.95 0.19
C ASN A 125 7.68 7.26 0.95
N ALA A 126 6.49 7.18 0.35
CA ALA A 126 5.35 6.47 0.93
C ALA A 126 5.62 4.96 1.08
N THR A 127 6.31 4.35 0.11
CA THR A 127 6.74 2.95 0.17
C THR A 127 7.73 2.74 1.30
N ASP A 128 8.74 3.60 1.42
CA ASP A 128 9.74 3.53 2.48
C ASP A 128 9.08 3.62 3.86
N LEU A 129 8.18 4.58 4.04
CA LEU A 129 7.41 4.75 5.26
C LEU A 129 6.57 3.52 5.61
N LEU A 130 5.89 2.92 4.63
CA LEU A 130 5.11 1.71 4.86
C LEU A 130 6.00 0.55 5.30
N ILE A 131 7.13 0.34 4.61
CA ILE A 131 8.08 -0.72 4.94
C ILE A 131 8.66 -0.49 6.35
N ASP A 132 9.05 0.73 6.68
CA ASP A 132 9.60 1.08 8.00
C ASP A 132 8.55 0.94 9.10
N PHE A 133 7.28 1.25 8.80
CA PHE A 133 6.20 1.02 9.73
C PHE A 133 6.02 -0.47 10.00
N VAL A 134 5.92 -1.29 8.96
CA VAL A 134 5.72 -2.76 9.05
C VAL A 134 6.89 -3.42 9.77
N CYS A 135 8.12 -3.02 9.45
CA CYS A 135 9.35 -3.58 10.00
C CYS A 135 9.88 -2.86 11.24
N TYR A 136 9.04 -2.05 11.89
CA TYR A 136 9.39 -1.45 13.17
C TYR A 136 9.75 -2.54 14.18
N LYS A 137 10.90 -2.35 14.85
CA LYS A 137 11.50 -3.34 15.77
C LYS A 137 11.51 -4.74 15.17
N ASP A 138 12.22 -4.90 14.05
CA ASP A 138 12.37 -6.20 13.37
C ASP A 138 11.06 -6.90 12.98
N GLY A 139 9.94 -6.17 12.90
CA GLY A 139 8.65 -6.73 12.48
C GLY A 139 7.64 -6.99 13.60
N ASP A 140 7.87 -6.48 14.82
CA ASP A 140 6.92 -6.58 15.95
C ASP A 140 5.48 -6.22 15.55
N ARG A 141 5.32 -5.15 14.76
CA ARG A 141 4.01 -4.64 14.34
C ARG A 141 3.26 -5.62 13.43
N ILE A 142 3.94 -6.21 12.46
CA ILE A 142 3.31 -7.18 11.55
C ILE A 142 3.09 -8.53 12.23
N ALA A 143 4.00 -8.93 13.13
CA ALA A 143 3.83 -10.10 13.97
C ALA A 143 2.57 -9.98 14.85
N LEU A 144 2.42 -8.87 15.57
CA LEU A 144 1.24 -8.59 16.39
C LEU A 144 -0.05 -8.54 15.55
N PHE A 145 -0.01 -7.85 14.41
CA PHE A 145 -1.17 -7.78 13.51
C PHE A 145 -1.64 -9.16 13.05
N ILE A 146 -0.72 -10.06 12.69
CA ILE A 146 -1.06 -11.42 12.25
C ILE A 146 -1.48 -12.31 13.41
N ALA A 147 -0.82 -12.22 14.56
CA ALA A 147 -1.18 -12.97 15.76
C ALA A 147 -2.62 -12.69 16.19
N GLU A 148 -3.06 -11.44 16.04
CA GLU A 148 -4.39 -10.97 16.46
C GLU A 148 -5.45 -11.07 15.36
N GLY A 149 -5.21 -11.88 14.32
CA GLY A 149 -6.20 -12.15 13.27
C GLY A 149 -6.42 -11.01 12.28
N GLY A 150 -5.47 -10.07 12.18
CA GLY A 150 -5.52 -8.92 11.29
C GLY A 150 -5.84 -9.24 9.83
N PRO A 151 -5.13 -10.17 9.16
CA PRO A 151 -5.43 -10.55 7.79
C PRO A 151 -6.87 -11.04 7.60
N GLN A 152 -7.38 -11.86 8.51
CA GLN A 152 -8.72 -12.42 8.46
C GLN A 152 -9.78 -11.33 8.68
N CYS A 153 -9.55 -10.42 9.62
CA CYS A 153 -10.39 -9.25 9.84
C CYS A 153 -10.51 -8.42 8.56
N PHE A 154 -9.39 -8.03 7.95
CA PHE A 154 -9.39 -7.26 6.70
C PHE A 154 -10.08 -7.99 5.55
N GLN A 155 -9.82 -9.29 5.40
CA GLN A 155 -10.46 -10.11 4.36
C GLN A 155 -11.98 -10.16 4.55
N SER A 156 -12.46 -10.32 5.79
CA SER A 156 -13.89 -10.36 6.11
C SER A 156 -14.60 -9.02 5.90
N LYS A 157 -13.87 -7.90 6.02
CA LYS A 157 -14.41 -6.53 5.93
C LYS A 157 -14.16 -5.86 4.58
N VAL A 158 -13.63 -6.58 3.59
CA VAL A 158 -13.17 -5.99 2.32
C VAL A 158 -14.27 -5.21 1.58
N ASN A 159 -15.53 -5.68 1.64
CA ASN A 159 -16.66 -5.03 0.97
C ASN A 159 -17.09 -3.75 1.71
N GLU A 160 -17.08 -3.78 3.04
CA GLU A 160 -17.38 -2.63 3.88
C GLU A 160 -16.29 -1.56 3.80
N ILE A 161 -15.03 -1.97 3.75
CA ILE A 161 -13.88 -1.07 3.49
C ILE A 161 -13.99 -0.46 2.11
N LYS A 162 -14.35 -1.24 1.09
CA LYS A 162 -14.61 -0.73 -0.26
C LYS A 162 -15.69 0.34 -0.25
N THR A 163 -16.74 0.15 0.54
CA THR A 163 -17.82 1.14 0.69
C THR A 163 -17.29 2.47 1.24
N CYS A 164 -16.31 2.47 2.16
CA CYS A 164 -15.66 3.70 2.61
C CYS A 164 -14.98 4.45 1.47
N GLY A 165 -14.28 3.73 0.58
CA GLY A 165 -13.67 4.31 -0.62
C GLY A 165 -14.71 4.85 -1.62
N ASP A 166 -15.81 4.13 -1.81
CA ASP A 166 -16.91 4.55 -2.68
C ASP A 166 -17.62 5.79 -2.11
N THR A 167 -17.85 5.87 -0.79
CA THR A 167 -18.38 7.06 -0.12
C THR A 167 -17.47 8.27 -0.32
N LEU A 168 -16.15 8.11 -0.13
CA LEU A 168 -15.19 9.18 -0.39
C LEU A 168 -15.24 9.62 -1.84
N LYS A 169 -15.24 8.68 -2.79
CA LYS A 169 -15.34 8.96 -4.22
C LYS A 169 -16.62 9.72 -4.55
N ASN A 170 -17.76 9.33 -3.98
CA ASN A 170 -19.04 9.99 -4.22
C ASN A 170 -19.12 11.38 -3.56
N SER A 171 -18.30 11.64 -2.54
CA SER A 171 -18.21 12.96 -1.91
C SER A 171 -17.47 14.01 -2.76
N VAL A 172 -16.88 13.59 -3.89
CA VAL A 172 -16.21 14.47 -4.84
C VAL A 172 -16.72 14.14 -6.24
N SER A 173 -17.55 15.02 -6.81
CA SER A 173 -18.36 14.74 -7.99
C SER A 173 -17.55 14.59 -9.29
N SER A 174 -16.31 15.06 -9.31
CA SER A 174 -15.42 14.99 -10.48
C SER A 174 -13.93 14.96 -10.11
N VAL A 175 -13.09 14.57 -11.07
CA VAL A 175 -11.62 14.60 -10.92
C VAL A 175 -11.12 16.03 -10.81
N GLU A 176 -11.78 16.96 -11.50
CA GLU A 176 -11.49 18.40 -11.48
C GLU A 176 -11.77 19.00 -10.11
N GLU A 177 -12.90 18.66 -9.49
CA GLU A 177 -13.20 19.05 -8.11
C GLU A 177 -12.16 18.49 -7.13
N ALA A 178 -11.77 17.22 -7.30
CA ALA A 178 -10.72 16.60 -6.49
C ALA A 178 -9.35 17.29 -6.64
N LYS A 179 -9.07 17.90 -7.80
CA LYS A 179 -7.84 18.67 -8.05
C LYS A 179 -7.90 20.07 -7.42
N ASN A 180 -9.09 20.64 -7.27
CA ASN A 180 -9.27 21.97 -6.69
C ASN A 180 -9.40 21.98 -5.16
N LEU A 181 -9.46 20.80 -4.52
CA LEU A 181 -9.46 20.72 -3.05
C LEU A 181 -8.21 21.36 -2.46
N THR A 182 -8.42 22.20 -1.45
CA THR A 182 -7.34 22.75 -0.62
C THR A 182 -6.65 21.62 0.16
N ILE A 183 -5.45 21.89 0.69
CA ILE A 183 -4.74 20.93 1.55
C ILE A 183 -5.64 20.52 2.72
N GLU A 184 -6.28 21.47 3.41
CA GLU A 184 -7.18 21.19 4.53
C GLU A 184 -8.34 20.27 4.13
N GLN A 185 -8.97 20.51 2.98
CA GLN A 185 -10.06 19.65 2.50
C GLN A 185 -9.57 18.24 2.17
N ARG A 186 -8.40 18.10 1.54
CA ARG A 186 -7.79 16.78 1.26
C ARG A 186 -7.49 16.02 2.56
N CYS A 187 -6.99 16.73 3.56
CA CYS A 187 -6.67 16.18 4.86
C CYS A 187 -7.92 15.75 5.62
N ALA A 188 -9.00 16.53 5.56
CA ALA A 188 -10.30 16.16 6.12
C ALA A 188 -10.88 14.91 5.43
N LYS A 189 -10.80 14.85 4.08
CA LYS A 189 -11.22 13.68 3.31
C LYS A 189 -10.41 12.41 3.64
N TYR A 190 -9.12 12.56 3.89
CA TYR A 190 -8.29 11.47 4.40
C TYR A 190 -8.78 11.00 5.79
N ASP A 191 -9.06 11.93 6.70
CA ASP A 191 -9.53 11.60 8.05
C ASP A 191 -10.92 10.91 8.03
N GLU A 192 -11.83 11.37 7.15
CA GLU A 192 -13.13 10.72 6.92
C GLU A 192 -12.95 9.25 6.47
N LEU A 193 -12.03 9.01 5.52
CA LEU A 193 -11.74 7.67 5.02
C LEU A 193 -11.17 6.78 6.13
N VAL A 194 -10.15 7.28 6.85
CA VAL A 194 -9.51 6.54 7.95
C VAL A 194 -10.54 6.20 9.02
N THR A 195 -11.35 7.18 9.44
CA THR A 195 -12.41 6.98 10.44
C THR A 195 -13.40 5.91 9.98
N CYS A 196 -13.83 5.94 8.71
CA CYS A 196 -14.72 4.93 8.17
C CYS A 196 -14.10 3.52 8.23
N VAL A 197 -12.85 3.38 7.79
CA VAL A 197 -12.15 2.08 7.77
C VAL A 197 -11.91 1.56 9.19
N VAL A 198 -11.44 2.40 10.11
CA VAL A 198 -11.28 2.06 11.54
C VAL A 198 -12.61 1.55 12.09
N GLY A 199 -13.71 2.28 11.87
CA GLY A 199 -15.04 1.86 12.33
C GLY A 199 -15.52 0.53 11.73
N LYS A 200 -15.04 0.10 10.56
CA LYS A 200 -15.31 -1.26 10.03
C LYS A 200 -14.47 -2.30 10.75
N LEU A 201 -13.19 -2.02 10.98
CA LEU A 201 -12.24 -2.94 11.60
C LEU A 201 -12.49 -3.12 13.10
N GLU A 202 -13.06 -2.12 13.79
CA GLU A 202 -13.49 -2.22 15.19
C GLU A 202 -14.58 -3.28 15.42
N THR A 203 -15.24 -3.74 14.36
CA THR A 203 -16.24 -4.82 14.45
C THR A 203 -15.63 -6.22 14.36
N CYS A 204 -14.31 -6.35 14.36
CA CYS A 204 -13.59 -7.61 14.44
C CYS A 204 -13.41 -8.07 15.90
N ASP A 205 -13.01 -9.32 16.08
CA ASP A 205 -12.94 -9.96 17.40
C ASP A 205 -11.94 -9.30 18.36
N THR A 206 -10.87 -8.70 17.81
CA THR A 206 -9.85 -7.99 18.57
C THR A 206 -9.76 -6.54 18.08
N PRO A 207 -9.40 -5.58 18.95
CA PRO A 207 -9.20 -4.18 18.56
C PRO A 207 -7.84 -3.97 17.85
N THR A 208 -6.97 -4.97 17.82
CA THR A 208 -5.62 -4.83 17.26
C THR A 208 -5.63 -4.43 15.77
N PRO A 209 -6.43 -5.05 14.88
CA PRO A 209 -6.42 -4.70 13.46
C PRO A 209 -6.84 -3.24 13.21
N SER A 210 -7.83 -2.72 13.94
CA SER A 210 -8.24 -1.32 13.83
C SER A 210 -7.16 -0.38 14.39
N ASN A 211 -6.61 -0.67 15.56
CA ASN A 211 -5.53 0.12 16.18
C ASN A 211 -4.27 0.17 15.31
N MET A 212 -3.90 -0.95 14.70
CA MET A 212 -2.75 -1.05 13.80
C MET A 212 -2.96 -0.26 12.52
N PHE A 213 -4.15 -0.35 11.92
CA PHE A 213 -4.51 0.45 10.75
C PHE A 213 -4.51 1.95 11.08
N GLU A 214 -5.12 2.34 12.20
CA GLU A 214 -5.15 3.73 12.63
C GLU A 214 -3.74 4.27 12.89
N SER A 215 -2.87 3.47 13.52
CA SER A 215 -1.46 3.82 13.75
C SER A 215 -0.69 4.02 12.44
N LEU A 216 -0.91 3.15 11.45
CA LEU A 216 -0.32 3.30 10.12
C LEU A 216 -0.85 4.56 9.44
N ALA A 217 -2.15 4.80 9.49
CA ALA A 217 -2.78 5.97 8.89
C ALA A 217 -2.24 7.28 9.51
N LYS A 218 -2.11 7.33 10.84
CA LYS A 218 -1.48 8.45 11.56
C LYS A 218 -0.01 8.64 11.13
N TYR A 219 0.75 7.56 11.02
CA TYR A 219 2.15 7.60 10.60
C TYR A 219 2.31 8.17 9.17
N VAL A 220 1.48 7.70 8.23
CA VAL A 220 1.45 8.22 6.86
C VAL A 220 1.02 9.69 6.84
N ARG A 221 -0.07 10.04 7.54
CA ARG A 221 -0.58 11.41 7.60
C ARG A 221 0.48 12.40 8.10
N ASN A 222 1.23 12.04 9.13
CA ASN A 222 2.29 12.88 9.70
C ASN A 222 3.45 13.14 8.74
N SER A 223 3.54 12.37 7.66
CA SER A 223 4.53 12.56 6.59
C SER A 223 4.00 13.43 5.44
N THR A 224 2.81 14.02 5.59
CA THR A 224 2.17 14.91 4.60
C THR A 224 2.06 16.35 5.12
N PRO A 225 1.76 17.33 4.26
CA PRO A 225 1.50 18.72 4.69
C PRO A 225 0.20 18.91 5.50
N CYS A 226 -0.49 17.83 5.89
CA CYS A 226 -1.69 17.94 6.69
C CYS A 226 -1.40 18.51 8.07
N PRO A 227 -2.25 19.43 8.59
CA PRO A 227 -2.14 19.88 9.96
C PRO A 227 -2.22 18.70 10.93
N VAL A 228 -1.43 18.78 12.01
CA VAL A 228 -1.50 17.80 13.10
C VAL A 228 -2.90 17.84 13.68
N SER A 229 -3.59 16.69 13.68
CA SER A 229 -4.94 16.59 14.24
C SER A 229 -4.86 16.77 15.76
N THR A 230 -5.31 17.92 16.25
CA THR A 230 -5.33 18.28 17.69
C THR A 230 -6.50 17.66 18.46
N THR A 231 -7.40 16.93 17.80
CA THR A 231 -8.68 16.48 18.37
C THR A 231 -8.54 15.41 19.48
N TYR A 232 -7.39 14.75 19.65
CA TYR A 232 -7.20 13.66 20.62
C TYR A 232 -6.23 13.96 21.78
N ILE A 233 -5.82 15.21 22.00
CA ILE A 233 -5.07 15.56 23.22
C ILE A 233 -6.00 15.55 24.46
N ILE A 234 -7.32 15.62 24.28
CA ILE A 234 -8.29 15.72 25.39
C ILE A 234 -8.71 14.34 25.93
N SER A 235 -8.47 13.23 25.23
CA SER A 235 -8.90 11.88 25.66
C SER A 235 -7.86 11.10 26.48
N ILE A 236 -6.67 11.67 26.72
CA ILE A 236 -5.58 11.06 27.51
C ILE A 236 -5.16 12.01 28.66
N LEU A 237 -6.13 12.78 29.18
CA LEU A 237 -6.08 13.45 30.49
C LEU A 237 -7.36 13.11 31.25
#